data_AF-A0A963FIC3-F1
#
_entry.id   AF-A0A963FIC3-F1
#
_cell.length_a   1.000
_cell.length_b   1.000
_cell.length_c   1.000
_cell.angle_alpha   90.00
_cell.angle_beta   90.00
_cell.angle_gamma   90.00
#
_symmetry.space_group_name_H-M   'P 1'
#
loop_
_entity.id
_entity.type
_entity.pdbx_description
1 polymer ?
#
loop_
_entity_poly.entity_id
_entity_poly.type
_entity_poly.pdbx_seq_one_letter_code
_entity_poly.pdbx_strand_id
1 'polypeptide(L)' 'MNRKWQFWIDRGGTFTDIVARTPDGGVLTRKLLSENP' A
#
# COMPACT_ATOMS: atom_id res chain seq x y z
N MET A 1 -9.33 12.12 17.51
CA MET A 1 -8.31 11.05 17.54
C MET A 1 -7.54 11.11 16.24
N ASN A 2 -6.24 11.41 16.29
CA ASN A 2 -5.41 11.57 15.10
C ASN A 2 -5.16 10.19 14.49
N ARG A 3 -5.99 9.78 13.53
CA ARG A 3 -5.83 8.48 12.86
C ARG A 3 -4.59 8.57 11.97
N LYS A 4 -3.67 7.62 12.13
CA LYS A 4 -2.45 7.56 11.33
C LYS A 4 -2.74 6.83 10.03
N TRP A 5 -1.90 7.06 9.02
CA TRP A 5 -1.84 6.20 7.86
C TRP A 5 -1.53 4.76 8.27
N GLN A 6 -2.17 3.81 7.61
CA GLN A 6 -1.89 2.37 7.77
C GLN A 6 -1.52 1.81 6.40
N PHE A 7 -0.52 0.94 6.35
CA PHE A 7 -0.04 0.35 5.11
C PHE A 7 0.05 -1.17 5.27
N TRP A 8 -0.34 -1.88 4.21
CA TRP A 8 -0.07 -3.30 4.01
C TRP A 8 0.69 -3.42 2.70
N ILE A 9 1.82 -4.12 2.76
CA ILE A 9 2.72 -4.33 1.63
C ILE A 9 2.87 -5.83 1.47
N ASP A 10 2.44 -6.33 0.31
CA ASP A 10 2.67 -7.70 -0.12
C ASP A 10 3.68 -7.70 -1.26
N ARG A 11 4.90 -8.16 -0.96
CA ARG A 11 6.00 -8.22 -1.91
C ARG A 11 6.28 -9.68 -2.26
N GLY A 12 6.10 -10.02 -3.53
CA GLY A 12 6.47 -11.31 -4.11
C GLY A 12 6.22 -11.35 -5.61
N GLY A 13 6.89 -12.24 -6.36
CA GLY A 13 6.73 -12.33 -7.82
C GLY A 13 7.03 -11.01 -8.56
N THR A 14 6.39 -10.80 -9.71
CA THR A 14 6.63 -9.65 -10.61
C THR A 14 6.14 -8.30 -10.06
N PHE A 15 5.14 -8.29 -9.18
CA PHE A 15 4.52 -7.06 -8.69
C PHE A 15 4.40 -7.02 -7.16
N THR A 16 4.57 -5.84 -6.58
CA THR A 16 4.28 -5.54 -5.18
C THR A 16 2.92 -4.85 -5.08
N ASP A 17 2.06 -5.39 -4.24
CA ASP A 17 0.76 -4.82 -3.92
C ASP A 17 0.84 -3.96 -2.65
N ILE A 18 0.35 -2.72 -2.75
CA ILE A 18 0.32 -1.76 -1.65
C ILE A 18 -1.14 -1.38 -1.41
N VAL A 19 -1.59 -1.60 -0.18
CA VAL A 19 -2.87 -1.10 0.32
C VAL A 19 -2.58 -0.06 1.39
N ALA A 20 -3.21 1.11 1.27
CA ALA A 20 -3.11 2.17 2.26
C ALA A 20 -4.49 2.52 2.81
N ARG A 21 -4.60 2.68 4.12
CA ARG A 21 -5.74 3.35 4.75
C ARG A 21 -5.34 4.76 5.14
N THR A 22 -6.11 5.73 4.66
CA THR A 22 -5.93 7.14 4.97
C THR A 22 -6.38 7.44 6.41
N PRO A 23 -5.91 8.55 7.02
CA PRO A 23 -6.41 9.03 8.31
C PRO A 23 -7.94 9.18 8.39
N ASP A 24 -8.59 9.63 7.33
CA ASP A 24 -10.05 9.77 7.22
C ASP A 24 -10.77 8.43 7.02
N GLY A 25 -10.01 7.34 6.82
CA GLY A 25 -10.53 5.97 6.76
C GLY A 25 -10.78 5.44 5.37
N GLY A 26 -10.50 6.22 4.33
CA GLY A 26 -10.49 5.79 2.93
C GLY A 26 -9.42 4.75 2.66
N VAL A 27 -9.63 3.95 1.61
CA VAL A 27 -8.71 2.87 1.20
C VAL A 27 -8.18 3.18 -0.20
N LEU A 28 -6.87 3.13 -0.34
CA LEU A 28 -6.15 3.32 -1.60
C LEU A 28 -5.39 2.04 -1.94
N THR A 29 -5.29 1.72 -3.22
CA THR A 29 -4.52 0.57 -3.71
C THR A 29 -3.55 1.00 -4.80
N ARG A 30 -2.36 0.41 -4.82
CA ARG A 30 -1.37 0.61 -5.86
C ARG A 30 -0.58 -0.66 -6.10
N LYS A 31 -0.36 -0.99 -7.37
CA LYS A 31 0.48 -2.10 -7.83
C LYS A 31 1.71 -1.54 -8.51
N LEU A 32 2.89 -2.02 -8.14
CA LEU A 32 4.18 -1.61 -8.71
C LEU A 32 4.97 -2.85 -9.12
N LEU A 33 5.90 -2.72 -10.06
CA LEU A 33 6.89 -3.78 -10.31
C LEU A 33 7.68 -4.03 -9.01
N SER A 34 7.89 -5.30 -8.67
CA SER A 34 8.60 -5.69 -7.43
C SER A 34 10.07 -5.29 -7.46
N GLU A 35 10.65 -5.27 -8.66
CA GLU A 35 11.98 -4.76 -8.96
C GLU A 35 11.86 -3.52 -9.83
N ASN A 36 12.70 -2.52 -9.55
CA ASN A 36 12.87 -1.36 -10.41
C ASN A 36 14.26 -1.50 -11.06
N PRO A 37 14.34 -1.62 -12.40
CA PRO A 37 15.61 -1.77 -13.11
C PRO A 37 16.49 -0.51 -13.01
#